data_AF-A0A1J5ILA4-F1
#
_entry.id   AF-A0A1J5ILA4-F1
#
_cell.length_a   1.000
_cell.length_b   1.000
_cell.length_c   1.000
_cell.angle_alpha   90.00
_cell.angle_beta   90.00
_cell.angle_gamma   90.00
#
_symmetry.space_group_name_H-M   'P 1'
#
loop_
_entity.id
_entity.type
_entity.pdbx_description
1 polymer ?
#
loop_
_entity_poly.entity_id
_entity_poly.type
_entity_poly.pdbx_seq_one_letter_code
_entity_poly.pdbx_strand_id
1 'polypeptide(L)'
;MDEMDLQERKSFLAQAEAYIERNELPAVLNLAEARLKRTPGDLDARIAICRAWLLQGRLDEAREMLNEMEDILASLSQIYVCMGDICMKKGMEDSAEGFYRKFMFLNPGVPLSMDVTERLNGIGELHATDAEAETEGDAEIPTDFQTVTLAELYIGQGHLLPAEELLEKIIGQDPKNEKAAGLLQEVRERRLKGASVQQYAGVIAELSLWLNNIGRLRAHAA
;
A
#
# COMPACT_ATOMS: atom_id res chain seq x y z
N MET A 1 -13.67 23.18 17.87
CA MET A 1 -15.00 22.76 17.39
C MET A 1 -15.92 22.91 18.57
N ASP A 2 -16.86 23.85 18.50
CA ASP A 2 -17.68 24.24 19.64
C ASP A 2 -18.68 23.13 20.00
N GLU A 3 -18.91 22.92 21.29
CA GLU A 3 -19.82 21.90 21.81
C GLU A 3 -21.26 22.06 21.28
N MET A 4 -21.63 23.30 20.97
CA MET A 4 -22.90 23.67 20.34
C MET A 4 -23.00 23.18 18.89
N ASP A 5 -21.90 23.25 18.12
CA ASP A 5 -21.84 22.80 16.72
C ASP A 5 -21.95 21.27 16.62
N LEU A 6 -21.33 20.55 17.56
CA LEU A 6 -21.47 19.10 17.65
C LEU A 6 -22.90 18.67 17.98
N GLN A 7 -23.60 19.43 18.84
CA GLN A 7 -24.97 19.14 19.22
C GLN A 7 -25.96 19.48 18.09
N GLU A 8 -25.76 20.60 17.38
CA GLU A 8 -26.52 20.95 16.18
C GLU A 8 -26.37 19.86 15.10
N ARG A 9 -25.13 19.39 14.87
CA ARG A 9 -24.86 18.29 13.94
C ARG A 9 -25.61 17.02 14.30
N LYS A 10 -25.53 16.57 15.57
CA LYS A 10 -26.22 15.36 16.04
C LYS A 10 -27.74 15.47 15.90
N SER A 11 -28.30 16.62 16.26
CA SER A 11 -29.74 16.87 16.17
C SER A 11 -30.23 16.80 14.72
N PHE A 12 -29.50 17.42 13.79
CA PHE A 12 -29.81 17.32 12.37
C PHE A 12 -29.80 15.88 11.86
N LEU A 13 -28.76 15.11 12.20
CA LEU A 13 -28.64 13.72 11.75
C LEU A 13 -29.82 12.87 12.24
N ALA A 14 -30.20 13.02 13.51
CA ALA A 14 -31.34 12.31 14.08
C ALA A 14 -32.67 12.70 13.41
N GLN A 15 -32.86 13.99 13.12
CA GLN A 15 -34.06 14.48 12.43
C GLN A 15 -34.15 14.00 10.98
N ALA A 16 -33.04 14.08 10.24
CA ALA A 16 -32.97 13.61 8.86
C ALA A 16 -33.25 12.11 8.77
N GLU A 17 -32.69 11.30 9.68
CA GLU A 17 -32.96 9.87 9.74
C GLU A 17 -34.44 9.58 10.02
N ALA A 18 -35.04 10.25 11.00
CA ALA A 18 -36.45 10.06 11.34
C ALA A 18 -37.39 10.40 10.16
N TYR A 19 -37.09 11.44 9.39
CA TYR A 19 -37.87 11.76 8.19
C TYR A 19 -37.67 10.72 7.07
N ILE A 20 -36.46 10.20 6.90
CA ILE A 20 -36.17 9.12 5.94
C ILE A 20 -36.93 7.84 6.30
N GLU A 21 -36.92 7.43 7.57
CA GLU A 21 -37.64 6.23 8.05
C GLU A 21 -39.15 6.32 7.81
N ARG A 22 -39.72 7.52 7.92
CA ARG A 22 -41.14 7.80 7.65
C ARG A 22 -41.45 8.01 6.17
N ASN A 23 -40.45 7.94 5.30
CA ASN A 23 -40.53 8.25 3.88
C ASN A 23 -41.04 9.69 3.61
N GLU A 24 -40.80 10.62 4.53
CA GLU A 24 -41.13 12.04 4.42
C GLU A 24 -40.03 12.80 3.65
N LEU A 25 -39.75 12.36 2.42
CA LEU A 25 -38.63 12.84 1.61
C LEU A 25 -38.61 14.37 1.39
N PRO A 26 -39.75 15.07 1.20
CA PRO A 26 -39.76 16.53 1.12
C PRO A 26 -39.28 17.23 2.39
N ALA A 27 -39.54 16.65 3.57
CA ALA A 27 -39.08 17.20 4.85
C ALA A 27 -37.57 17.08 4.99
N VAL A 28 -36.99 15.95 4.53
CA VAL A 28 -35.53 15.74 4.46
C VAL A 28 -34.88 16.81 3.59
N LEU A 29 -35.40 17.04 2.38
CA LEU A 29 -34.87 18.03 1.44
C LEU A 29 -34.92 19.44 2.04
N ASN A 30 -36.06 19.86 2.57
CA ASN A 30 -36.20 21.17 3.21
C ASN A 30 -35.22 21.37 4.38
N LEU A 31 -35.07 20.34 5.24
CA LEU A 31 -34.16 20.38 6.38
C LEU A 31 -32.70 20.50 5.92
N ALA A 32 -32.30 19.70 4.93
CA ALA A 32 -30.94 19.69 4.40
C ALA A 32 -30.61 20.96 3.61
N GLU A 33 -31.53 21.47 2.79
CA GLU A 33 -31.36 22.73 2.05
C GLU A 33 -31.23 23.93 3.00
N ALA A 34 -32.01 23.97 4.08
CA ALA A 34 -31.88 25.01 5.11
C ALA A 34 -30.49 24.97 5.76
N ARG A 35 -29.93 23.77 5.98
CA ARG A 35 -28.56 23.61 6.49
C ARG A 35 -27.52 24.04 5.48
N LEU A 36 -27.66 23.68 4.20
CA LEU A 36 -26.75 24.10 3.13
C LEU A 36 -26.75 25.62 2.89
N LYS A 37 -27.87 26.31 3.11
CA LYS A 37 -27.91 27.78 3.06
C LYS A 37 -27.03 28.44 4.12
N ARG A 38 -26.88 27.82 5.29
CA ARG A 38 -25.97 28.28 6.36
C ARG A 38 -24.55 27.80 6.11
N THR A 39 -24.40 26.57 5.64
CA THR A 39 -23.11 25.88 5.48
C THR A 39 -23.05 25.20 4.11
N PRO A 40 -22.67 25.92 3.03
CA PRO A 40 -22.72 25.39 1.65
C PRO A 40 -21.85 24.16 1.38
N GLY A 41 -20.85 23.88 2.21
CA GLY A 41 -19.97 22.71 2.11
C GLY A 41 -20.36 21.54 3.02
N ASP A 42 -21.53 21.57 3.66
CA ASP A 42 -21.91 20.56 4.65
C ASP A 42 -22.18 19.19 4.01
N LEU A 43 -21.28 18.23 4.27
CA LEU A 43 -21.36 16.88 3.72
C LEU A 43 -22.56 16.10 4.28
N ASP A 44 -22.91 16.27 5.57
CA ASP A 44 -24.04 15.56 6.17
C ASP A 44 -25.35 15.96 5.46
N ALA A 45 -25.50 17.24 5.14
CA ALA A 45 -26.67 17.76 4.43
C ALA A 45 -26.74 17.27 2.98
N ARG A 46 -25.62 17.24 2.24
CA ARG A 46 -25.58 16.66 0.89
C ARG A 46 -25.90 15.16 0.89
N ILE A 47 -25.41 14.41 1.88
CA ILE A 47 -25.73 12.98 2.04
C ILE A 47 -27.23 12.78 2.28
N ALA A 48 -27.85 13.61 3.11
CA ALA A 48 -29.30 13.54 3.37
C ALA A 48 -30.11 13.78 2.09
N ILE A 49 -29.71 14.75 1.25
CA ILE A 49 -30.35 15.01 -0.06
C ILE A 49 -30.15 13.83 -1.01
N CYS A 50 -28.92 13.31 -1.13
CA CYS A 50 -28.65 12.13 -1.95
C CYS A 50 -29.52 10.94 -1.54
N ARG A 51 -29.65 10.65 -0.23
CA ARG A 51 -30.52 9.57 0.26
C ARG A 51 -31.99 9.81 -0.09
N ALA A 52 -32.46 11.04 0.03
CA ALA A 52 -33.83 11.39 -0.36
C ALA A 52 -34.06 11.18 -1.86
N TRP A 53 -33.12 11.60 -2.72
CA TRP A 53 -33.19 11.39 -4.16
C TRP A 53 -33.12 9.92 -4.57
N LEU A 54 -32.28 9.12 -3.92
CA LEU A 54 -32.23 7.67 -4.12
C LEU A 54 -33.58 7.02 -3.84
N LEU A 55 -34.24 7.38 -2.73
CA LEU A 55 -35.58 6.87 -2.39
C LEU A 55 -36.68 7.38 -3.34
N GLN A 56 -36.50 8.55 -3.96
CA GLN A 56 -37.38 9.06 -5.01
C GLN A 56 -37.13 8.44 -6.40
N GLY A 57 -36.08 7.63 -6.57
CA GLY A 57 -35.66 7.11 -7.88
C GLY A 57 -34.96 8.13 -8.77
N ARG A 58 -34.58 9.29 -8.22
CA ARG A 58 -33.85 10.38 -8.89
C ARG A 58 -32.35 10.06 -8.92
N LEU A 59 -32.00 9.00 -9.65
CA LEU A 59 -30.65 8.43 -9.63
C LEU A 59 -29.60 9.34 -10.30
N ASP A 60 -29.99 10.07 -11.34
CA ASP A 60 -29.06 10.93 -12.07
C ASP A 60 -28.63 12.15 -11.23
N GLU A 61 -29.58 12.79 -10.54
CA GLU A 61 -29.29 13.92 -9.65
C GLU A 61 -28.48 13.48 -8.42
N ALA A 62 -28.79 12.31 -7.86
CA ALA A 62 -27.98 11.72 -6.79
C ALA A 62 -26.55 11.43 -7.26
N ARG A 63 -26.37 10.93 -8.48
CA ARG A 63 -25.04 10.66 -9.04
C ARG A 63 -24.24 11.94 -9.24
N GLU A 64 -24.85 12.99 -9.80
CA GLU A 64 -24.19 14.28 -10.02
C GLU A 64 -23.70 14.90 -8.71
N MET A 65 -24.55 14.90 -7.68
CA MET A 65 -24.17 15.41 -6.35
C MET A 65 -23.07 14.57 -5.68
N LEU A 66 -23.09 13.24 -5.86
CA LEU A 66 -22.02 12.38 -5.34
C LEU A 66 -20.67 12.65 -6.03
N ASN A 67 -20.66 12.93 -7.33
CA ASN A 67 -19.44 13.31 -8.05
C ASN A 67 -18.88 14.64 -7.51
N GLU A 68 -19.73 15.65 -7.30
CA GLU A 68 -19.29 16.92 -6.69
C GLU A 68 -18.71 16.71 -5.28
N MET A 69 -19.29 15.79 -4.50
CA MET A 69 -18.77 15.44 -3.19
C MET A 69 -17.44 14.71 -3.26
N GLU A 70 -17.25 13.84 -4.26
CA GLU A 70 -15.99 13.13 -4.50
C GLU A 70 -14.84 14.11 -4.78
N ASP A 71 -15.06 15.12 -5.62
CA ASP A 71 -14.06 16.17 -5.90
C ASP A 71 -13.66 16.93 -4.64
N ILE A 72 -14.63 17.27 -3.78
CA ILE A 72 -14.37 17.96 -2.51
C ILE A 72 -13.59 17.06 -1.55
N LEU A 73 -13.97 15.78 -1.43
CA LEU A 73 -13.27 14.83 -0.57
C LEU A 73 -11.84 14.56 -1.06
N ALA A 74 -11.65 14.44 -2.37
CA ALA A 74 -10.35 14.33 -3.01
C ALA A 74 -9.49 15.57 -2.70
N SER A 75 -10.06 16.78 -2.81
CA SER A 75 -9.35 18.01 -2.44
C SER A 75 -8.96 18.05 -0.95
N LEU A 76 -9.84 17.61 -0.05
CA LEU A 76 -9.57 17.55 1.39
C LEU A 76 -8.46 16.54 1.73
N SER A 77 -8.43 15.42 1.00
CA SER A 77 -7.43 14.39 1.22
C SER A 77 -6.00 14.88 0.98
N GLN A 78 -5.80 15.97 0.21
CA GLN A 78 -4.48 16.60 0.01
C GLN A 78 -3.81 17.04 1.32
N ILE A 79 -4.57 17.23 2.41
CA ILE A 79 -4.03 17.48 3.75
C ILE A 79 -3.07 16.35 4.16
N TYR A 80 -3.36 15.10 3.80
CA TYR A 80 -2.48 13.97 4.07
C TYR A 80 -1.16 14.03 3.29
N VAL A 81 -1.18 14.57 2.07
CA VAL A 81 0.05 14.83 1.30
C VAL A 81 0.89 15.90 1.99
N CYS A 82 0.29 17.02 2.39
CA CYS A 82 0.99 18.08 3.12
C CYS A 82 1.57 17.58 4.45
N MET A 83 0.85 16.73 5.19
CA MET A 83 1.35 16.13 6.43
C MET A 83 2.54 15.19 6.14
N GLY A 84 2.46 14.39 5.08
CA GLY A 84 3.59 13.56 4.63
C GLY A 84 4.81 14.39 4.26
N ASP A 85 4.64 15.48 3.52
CA ASP A 85 5.73 16.39 3.11
C ASP A 85 6.40 17.05 4.33
N ILE A 86 5.60 17.43 5.34
CA ILE A 86 6.12 17.96 6.61
C ILE A 86 6.92 16.90 7.36
N CYS A 87 6.45 15.66 7.39
CA CYS A 87 7.18 14.54 7.99
C CYS A 87 8.50 14.25 7.25
N MET A 88 8.50 14.26 5.92
CA MET A 88 9.73 14.13 5.11
C MET A 88 10.75 15.22 5.42
N LYS A 89 10.32 16.49 5.46
CA LYS A 89 11.20 17.62 5.81
C LYS A 89 11.78 17.54 7.22
N LYS A 90 11.16 16.75 8.10
CA LYS A 90 11.62 16.49 9.47
C LYS A 90 12.41 15.19 9.63
N GLY A 91 12.62 14.43 8.54
CA GLY A 91 13.28 13.13 8.56
C GLY A 91 12.45 12.00 9.21
N MET A 92 11.13 12.16 9.31
CA MET A 92 10.23 11.16 9.90
C MET A 92 9.58 10.33 8.79
N GLU A 93 10.37 9.47 8.15
CA GLU A 93 9.98 8.75 6.94
C GLU A 93 8.82 7.77 7.15
N ASP A 94 8.84 6.98 8.24
CA ASP A 94 7.73 6.07 8.61
C ASP A 94 6.40 6.81 8.76
N SER A 95 6.43 8.00 9.38
CA SER A 95 5.24 8.82 9.57
C SER A 95 4.77 9.42 8.24
N ALA A 96 5.71 9.81 7.38
CA ALA A 96 5.40 10.34 6.05
C ALA A 96 4.71 9.28 5.18
N GLU A 97 5.24 8.06 5.16
CA GLU A 97 4.63 6.93 4.47
C GLU A 97 3.19 6.69 4.96
N GLY A 98 2.97 6.67 6.28
CA GLY A 98 1.65 6.49 6.85
C GLY A 98 0.62 7.54 6.39
N PHE A 99 1.04 8.79 6.20
CA PHE A 99 0.16 9.85 5.69
C PHE A 99 -0.07 9.73 4.17
N TYR A 100 0.96 9.44 3.38
CA TYR A 100 0.80 9.20 1.95
C TYR A 100 -0.10 8.00 1.64
N ARG A 101 0.00 6.91 2.41
CA ARG A 101 -0.90 5.76 2.29
C ARG A 101 -2.36 6.13 2.59
N LYS A 102 -2.62 7.00 3.57
CA LYS A 102 -3.97 7.52 3.86
C LYS A 102 -4.54 8.31 2.68
N PHE A 103 -3.72 9.14 2.03
CA PHE A 103 -4.12 9.83 0.80
C PHE A 103 -4.51 8.84 -0.31
N MET A 104 -3.68 7.83 -0.56
CA MET A 104 -3.97 6.81 -1.58
C MET A 104 -5.24 6.01 -1.28
N PHE A 105 -5.47 5.66 -0.01
CA PHE A 105 -6.69 4.95 0.39
C PHE A 105 -7.97 5.76 0.14
N LEU A 106 -7.92 7.07 0.31
CA LEU A 106 -9.06 7.96 0.08
C LEU A 106 -9.28 8.31 -1.40
N ASN A 107 -8.32 8.01 -2.28
CA ASN A 107 -8.39 8.31 -3.72
C ASN A 107 -8.06 7.07 -4.58
N PRO A 108 -8.83 5.98 -4.49
CA PRO A 108 -8.59 4.79 -5.30
C PRO A 108 -8.96 5.07 -6.76
N GLY A 109 -7.99 5.48 -7.58
CA GLY A 109 -8.17 5.66 -9.03
C GLY A 109 -7.90 7.06 -9.58
N VAL A 110 -7.51 8.03 -8.74
CA VAL A 110 -7.13 9.37 -9.23
C VAL A 110 -5.68 9.34 -9.76
N PRO A 111 -5.42 9.73 -11.03
CA PRO A 111 -4.07 9.77 -11.60
C PRO A 111 -3.13 10.82 -10.97
N LEU A 112 -3.62 11.66 -10.04
CA LEU A 112 -2.79 12.50 -9.17
C LEU A 112 -1.95 11.68 -8.16
N SER A 113 -2.09 10.35 -8.12
CA SER A 113 -1.25 9.50 -7.29
C SER A 113 0.22 9.46 -7.73
N MET A 114 0.57 9.89 -8.96
CA MET A 114 1.95 9.81 -9.46
C MET A 114 2.96 10.50 -8.52
N ASP A 115 2.71 11.73 -8.11
CA ASP A 115 3.61 12.48 -7.22
C ASP A 115 3.76 11.82 -5.84
N VAL A 116 2.69 11.23 -5.31
CA VAL A 116 2.70 10.56 -3.99
C VAL A 116 3.33 9.17 -4.10
N THR A 117 3.12 8.46 -5.21
CA THR A 117 3.80 7.20 -5.49
C THR A 117 5.29 7.39 -5.70
N GLU A 118 5.73 8.48 -6.35
CA GLU A 118 7.15 8.81 -6.48
C GLU A 118 7.76 9.12 -5.11
N ARG A 119 7.07 9.87 -4.24
CA ARG A 119 7.51 10.14 -2.86
C ARG A 119 7.59 8.87 -2.02
N LEU A 120 6.62 7.96 -2.14
CA LEU A 120 6.64 6.66 -1.47
C LEU A 120 7.74 5.75 -1.99
N ASN A 121 7.97 5.74 -3.30
CA ASN A 121 9.08 5.01 -3.90
C ASN A 121 10.43 5.59 -3.44
N GLY A 122 10.55 6.92 -3.31
CA GLY A 122 11.74 7.56 -2.76
C GLY A 122 12.02 7.18 -1.31
N ILE A 123 10.99 7.01 -0.47
CA ILE A 123 11.13 6.45 0.89
C ILE A 123 11.60 4.98 0.81
N GLY A 124 10.99 4.17 -0.05
CA GLY A 124 11.38 2.77 -0.26
C GLY A 124 12.80 2.61 -0.82
N GLU A 125 13.25 3.53 -1.66
CA GLU A 125 14.62 3.59 -2.21
C GLU A 125 15.63 4.09 -1.18
N LEU A 126 15.26 5.05 -0.32
CA LEU A 126 16.07 5.44 0.84
C LEU A 126 16.27 4.28 1.82
N HIS A 127 15.19 3.55 2.12
CA HIS A 127 15.27 2.30 2.88
C HIS A 127 16.01 1.19 2.12
N ALA A 128 16.06 1.19 0.79
CA ALA A 128 16.88 0.24 0.03
C ALA A 128 18.37 0.62 0.07
N THR A 129 18.69 1.91 0.05
CA THR A 129 20.07 2.41 0.22
C THR A 129 20.55 2.30 1.67
N ASP A 130 19.66 2.46 2.64
CA ASP A 130 19.92 2.20 4.05
C ASP A 130 19.89 0.70 4.35
N ALA A 131 19.12 -0.13 3.63
CA ALA A 131 19.19 -1.59 3.73
C ALA A 131 20.47 -2.16 3.11
N GLU A 132 21.07 -1.49 2.12
CA GLU A 132 22.42 -1.83 1.63
C GLU A 132 23.53 -1.31 2.56
N ALA A 133 23.22 -0.41 3.51
CA ALA A 133 24.15 0.10 4.54
C ALA A 133 23.92 -0.52 5.94
N GLU A 134 22.75 -1.07 6.22
CA GLU A 134 22.38 -1.74 7.49
C GLU A 134 22.43 -3.28 7.38
N THR A 135 22.88 -3.85 6.26
CA THR A 135 23.25 -5.28 6.14
C THR A 135 24.52 -5.68 6.90
N GLU A 136 24.88 -4.96 7.97
CA GLU A 136 25.87 -5.43 8.97
C GLU A 136 25.43 -5.15 10.42
N GLY A 137 24.13 -4.88 10.64
CA GLY A 137 23.55 -4.75 11.98
C GLY A 137 22.83 -6.01 12.42
N ASP A 138 23.47 -6.79 13.29
CA ASP A 138 23.08 -8.06 13.89
C ASP A 138 21.71 -8.03 14.62
N ALA A 139 20.60 -7.86 13.87
CA ALA A 139 19.26 -7.98 14.41
C ALA A 139 18.96 -9.47 14.67
N GLU A 140 19.38 -9.95 15.83
CA GLU A 140 19.05 -11.29 16.30
C GLU A 140 17.53 -11.46 16.31
N ILE A 141 17.03 -12.33 15.43
CA ILE A 141 15.64 -12.77 15.44
C ILE A 141 15.35 -13.27 16.86
N PRO A 142 14.37 -12.68 17.58
CA PRO A 142 14.07 -13.12 18.94
C PRO A 142 13.76 -14.61 18.94
N THR A 143 14.24 -15.34 19.95
CA THR A 143 14.22 -16.81 20.00
C THR A 143 12.82 -17.40 19.75
N ASP A 144 11.77 -16.72 20.22
CA ASP A 144 10.36 -17.12 20.04
C ASP A 144 9.92 -17.16 18.57
N PHE A 145 10.62 -16.44 17.68
CA PHE A 145 10.32 -16.35 16.25
C PHE A 145 11.27 -17.18 15.38
N GLN A 146 12.28 -17.83 15.97
CA GLN A 146 13.20 -18.74 15.27
C GLN A 146 12.51 -20.08 14.97
N THR A 147 11.55 -20.05 14.04
CA THR A 147 10.70 -21.19 13.70
C THR A 147 11.02 -21.74 12.32
N VAL A 148 10.77 -23.05 12.13
CA VAL A 148 10.91 -23.72 10.83
C VAL A 148 10.01 -23.06 9.77
N THR A 149 8.81 -22.62 10.16
CA THR A 149 7.85 -21.94 9.27
C THR A 149 8.42 -20.63 8.71
N LEU A 150 9.17 -19.88 9.51
CA LEU A 150 9.81 -18.65 9.05
C LEU A 150 10.94 -18.97 8.04
N ALA A 151 11.71 -20.04 8.28
CA ALA A 151 12.70 -20.50 7.32
C ALA A 151 12.07 -20.95 5.99
N GLU A 152 10.95 -21.68 6.04
CA GLU A 152 10.19 -22.07 4.84
C GLU A 152 9.66 -20.85 4.06
N LEU A 153 9.22 -19.80 4.77
CA LEU A 153 8.80 -18.55 4.15
C LEU A 153 9.96 -17.88 3.40
N TYR A 154 11.14 -17.79 4.02
CA TYR A 154 12.33 -17.25 3.36
C TYR A 154 12.73 -18.07 2.12
N ILE A 155 12.66 -19.40 2.20
CA ILE A 155 12.92 -20.29 1.05
C ILE A 155 11.91 -20.04 -0.08
N GLY A 156 10.62 -19.90 0.26
CA GLY A 156 9.55 -19.62 -0.70
C GLY A 156 9.71 -18.27 -1.42
N GLN A 157 10.27 -17.28 -0.73
CA GLN A 157 10.57 -15.95 -1.27
C GLN A 157 11.91 -15.90 -2.02
N GLY A 158 12.72 -16.97 -1.98
CA GLY A 158 14.03 -17.03 -2.62
C GLY A 158 15.18 -16.42 -1.80
N HIS A 159 14.91 -16.01 -0.56
CA HIS A 159 15.91 -15.48 0.38
C HIS A 159 16.71 -16.63 1.02
N LEU A 160 17.60 -17.25 0.23
CA LEU A 160 18.34 -18.44 0.63
C LEU A 160 19.38 -18.19 1.74
N LEU A 161 20.01 -17.01 1.79
CA LEU A 161 21.02 -16.68 2.81
C LEU A 161 20.41 -16.50 4.21
N PRO A 162 19.37 -15.65 4.41
CA PRO A 162 18.69 -15.55 5.70
C PRO A 162 18.04 -16.87 6.15
N ALA A 163 17.57 -17.69 5.21
CA ALA A 163 17.05 -19.03 5.52
C ALA A 163 18.14 -19.95 6.07
N GLU A 164 19.34 -19.95 5.48
CA GLU A 164 20.48 -20.78 5.92
C GLU A 164 20.89 -20.41 7.36
N GLU A 165 21.06 -19.12 7.66
CA GLU A 165 21.45 -18.63 8.98
C GLU A 165 20.39 -18.95 10.07
N LEU A 166 19.11 -18.76 9.76
CA LEU A 166 18.02 -19.08 10.68
C LEU A 166 17.96 -20.59 10.98
N LEU A 167 18.13 -21.44 9.96
CA LEU A 167 18.13 -22.89 10.14
C LEU A 167 19.33 -23.37 10.96
N GLU A 168 20.50 -22.76 10.80
CA GLU A 168 21.67 -23.03 11.65
C GLU A 168 21.41 -22.66 13.11
N LYS A 169 20.77 -21.51 13.37
CA LYS A 169 20.36 -21.10 14.73
C LYS A 169 19.35 -22.07 15.34
N ILE A 170 18.36 -22.52 14.57
CA ILE A 170 17.36 -23.51 15.00
C ILE A 170 18.01 -24.85 15.36
N ILE A 171 18.93 -25.35 14.53
CA ILE A 171 19.65 -26.60 14.79
C ILE A 171 20.60 -26.47 15.98
N GLY A 172 21.19 -25.29 16.18
CA GLY A 172 22.00 -24.97 17.36
C GLY A 172 21.21 -25.06 18.67
N GLN A 173 19.91 -24.72 18.65
CA GLN A 173 19.01 -24.81 19.81
C GLN A 173 18.36 -26.18 19.96
N ASP A 174 17.94 -26.80 18.86
CA ASP A 174 17.37 -28.14 18.81
C ASP A 174 18.04 -29.02 17.75
N PRO A 175 19.12 -29.74 18.13
CA PRO A 175 19.84 -30.63 17.22
C PRO A 175 19.02 -31.83 16.73
N LYS A 176 17.83 -32.10 17.29
CA LYS A 176 16.95 -33.19 16.87
C LYS A 176 15.88 -32.75 15.88
N ASN A 177 15.88 -31.50 15.45
CA ASN A 177 14.93 -31.00 14.47
C ASN A 177 15.28 -31.48 13.05
N GLU A 178 14.85 -32.70 12.71
CA GLU A 178 15.07 -33.34 11.41
C GLU A 178 14.54 -32.50 10.24
N LYS A 179 13.47 -31.73 10.46
CA LYS A 179 12.90 -30.83 9.44
C LYS A 179 13.83 -29.66 9.13
N ALA A 180 14.36 -29.01 10.17
CA ALA A 180 15.31 -27.93 9.99
C ALA A 180 16.60 -28.41 9.29
N ALA A 181 17.09 -29.60 9.66
CA ALA A 181 18.25 -30.21 9.00
C ALA A 181 18.00 -30.51 7.51
N GLY A 182 16.83 -31.05 7.17
CA GLY A 182 16.44 -31.30 5.78
C GLY A 182 16.34 -30.02 4.95
N LEU A 183 15.72 -28.97 5.48
CA LEU A 183 15.61 -27.67 4.82
C LEU A 183 16.97 -26.99 4.64
N LEU A 184 17.88 -27.12 5.60
CA LEU A 184 19.22 -26.56 5.51
C LEU A 184 20.01 -27.19 4.35
N GLN A 185 19.89 -28.51 4.20
CA GLN A 185 20.50 -29.21 3.07
C GLN A 185 19.92 -28.73 1.74
N GLU A 186 18.60 -28.59 1.64
CA GLU A 186 17.94 -28.11 0.43
C GLU A 186 18.40 -26.69 0.05
N VAL A 187 18.46 -25.78 1.02
CA VAL A 187 18.92 -24.39 0.81
C VAL A 187 20.35 -24.36 0.27
N ARG A 188 21.25 -25.15 0.86
CA ARG A 188 22.64 -25.26 0.40
C ARG A 188 22.74 -25.81 -1.02
N GLU A 189 21.94 -26.82 -1.36
CA GLU A 189 21.89 -27.37 -2.71
C GLU A 189 21.36 -26.37 -3.74
N ARG A 190 20.31 -25.61 -3.41
CA ARG A 190 19.78 -24.54 -4.27
C ARG A 190 20.81 -23.43 -4.47
N ARG A 191 21.57 -23.08 -3.43
CA ARG A 191 22.63 -22.07 -3.49
C ARG A 191 23.81 -22.53 -4.34
N LEU A 192 24.23 -23.79 -4.21
CA LEU A 192 25.26 -24.41 -5.05
C LEU A 192 24.86 -24.44 -6.54
N LYS A 193 23.61 -24.81 -6.83
CA LYS A 193 23.07 -24.79 -8.20
C LYS A 193 23.01 -23.36 -8.76
N GLY A 194 22.51 -22.40 -7.99
CA GLY A 194 22.48 -20.98 -8.38
C GLY A 194 23.88 -20.42 -8.66
N ALA A 195 24.85 -20.70 -7.80
CA ALA A 195 26.24 -20.25 -7.97
C ALA A 195 26.89 -20.82 -9.23
N SER A 196 26.65 -22.10 -9.56
CA SER A 196 27.16 -22.70 -10.80
C SER A 196 26.56 -22.08 -12.06
N VAL A 197 25.26 -21.78 -12.07
CA VAL A 197 24.60 -21.11 -13.21
C VAL A 197 25.15 -19.69 -13.39
N GLN A 198 25.36 -18.95 -12.29
CA GLN A 198 25.98 -17.63 -12.31
C GLN A 198 27.42 -17.68 -12.85
N GLN A 199 28.19 -18.71 -12.46
CA GLN A 199 29.58 -18.90 -12.86
C GLN A 199 29.74 -19.16 -14.36
N TYR A 200 28.80 -19.89 -14.98
CA TYR A 200 28.82 -20.15 -16.42
C TYR A 200 28.07 -19.10 -17.25
N ALA A 201 27.29 -18.21 -16.64
CA ALA A 201 26.51 -17.19 -17.34
C ALA A 201 27.38 -16.25 -18.19
N GLY A 202 28.54 -15.83 -17.68
CA GLY A 202 29.49 -14.99 -18.43
C GLY A 202 30.07 -15.70 -19.65
N VAL A 203 30.43 -16.98 -19.50
CA VAL A 203 30.97 -17.80 -20.60
C VAL A 203 29.90 -18.07 -21.66
N ILE A 204 28.66 -18.35 -21.24
CA ILE A 204 27.52 -18.55 -22.14
C ILE A 204 27.20 -17.27 -22.92
N ALA A 205 27.28 -16.10 -22.29
CA ALA A 205 27.05 -14.81 -22.94
C ALA A 205 28.09 -14.55 -24.05
N GLU A 206 29.38 -14.76 -23.76
CA GLU A 206 30.46 -14.60 -24.74
C GLU A 206 30.33 -15.58 -25.92
N LEU A 207 30.07 -16.85 -25.64
CA LEU A 207 29.87 -17.87 -26.68
C LEU A 207 28.66 -17.55 -27.57
N SER A 208 27.57 -17.06 -26.98
CA SER A 208 26.36 -16.65 -27.71
C SER A 208 26.62 -15.45 -28.61
N LEU A 209 27.42 -14.49 -28.15
CA LEU A 209 27.81 -13.31 -28.91
C LEU A 209 28.70 -13.70 -30.11
N TRP A 210 29.63 -14.64 -29.90
CA TRP A 210 30.49 -15.16 -30.95
C TRP A 210 29.71 -15.95 -32.02
N LEU A 211 28.78 -16.81 -31.59
CA LEU A 211 27.86 -17.54 -32.49
C LEU A 211 27.03 -16.58 -33.36
N ASN A 212 26.49 -15.51 -32.78
CA ASN A 212 25.73 -14.51 -33.51
C ASN A 212 26.59 -13.75 -34.53
N ASN A 213 27.83 -13.38 -34.18
CA ASN A 213 28.74 -12.73 -35.11
C ASN A 213 29.12 -13.63 -36.29
N ILE A 214 29.33 -14.93 -36.05
CA ILE A 214 29.59 -15.89 -37.13
C ILE A 214 28.36 -16.08 -38.02
N GLY A 215 27.17 -16.13 -37.44
CA GLY A 215 25.91 -16.17 -38.20
C GLY A 215 25.77 -14.97 -39.14
N ARG A 216 26.07 -13.76 -38.66
CA ARG A 216 26.06 -12.53 -39.47
C ARG A 216 27.09 -12.55 -40.58
N LEU A 217 28.31 -13.03 -40.30
CA LEU A 217 29.37 -13.13 -41.31
C LEU A 217 29.04 -14.14 -42.42
N ARG A 218 28.37 -15.26 -42.09
CA ARG A 218 27.89 -16.22 -43.08
C ARG A 218 26.72 -15.68 -43.92
N ALA A 219 25.85 -14.85 -43.33
CA ALA A 219 24.72 -14.23 -44.05
C ALA A 219 25.15 -13.14 -45.05
N HIS A 220 26.32 -12.52 -44.85
CA HIS A 220 26.88 -11.51 -45.76
C HIS A 220 27.81 -12.09 -46.85
N ALA A 221 28.11 -13.39 -46.80
CA ALA A 221 28.97 -14.09 -47.75
C ALA A 221 28.21 -14.97 -48.75
N ALA A 222 26.87 -14.90 -48.76
CA ALA A 222 25.96 -15.57 -49.70
C ALA A 222 25.21 -14.52 -50.52
#